data_AF-A0A6J1W7V2-F1
#
_entry.id   AF-A0A6J1W7V2-F1
#
_cell.length_a   1.000
_cell.length_b   1.000
_cell.length_c   1.000
_cell.angle_alpha   90.00
_cell.angle_beta   90.00
_cell.angle_gamma   90.00
#
_symmetry.space_group_name_H-M   'P 1'
#
loop_
_entity.id
_entity.type
_entity.pdbx_description
1 polymer ?
#
loop_
_entity_poly.entity_id
_entity_poly.type
_entity_poly.pdbx_seq_one_letter_code
_entity_poly.pdbx_strand_id
1 'polypeptide(L)'
;DRVLSVNGITLEGATHKQAVEIMRNTGQEVHLVLEKGQLPAARIHAPTTSQCTPTNNPGHSTLLEKPVKKTSSAREYNFVTDDNTFEVKLVKNSSGLGFSFCREDSVSPEQPGSSIVRVKKLFPGQPAAESGQIEVGDVILKVNGSSLKGLSQQEVISALRGTSPEVTLLLCRPLPGILPEIDPTLL
;
A
#
# COMPACT_ATOMS: atom_id res chain seq x y z
N ASP A 1 6.01 0.07 -16.93
CA ASP A 1 7.04 0.63 -17.82
C ASP A 1 8.32 -0.16 -17.61
N ARG A 2 9.09 -0.44 -18.67
CA ARG A 2 10.35 -1.22 -18.61
C ARG A 2 11.52 -0.31 -18.98
N VAL A 3 12.66 -0.37 -18.28
CA VAL A 3 13.85 0.42 -18.65
C VAL A 3 14.51 -0.25 -19.85
N LEU A 4 14.59 0.49 -20.95
CA LEU A 4 15.13 0.03 -22.23
C LEU A 4 16.63 0.35 -22.34
N SER A 5 17.07 1.51 -21.88
CA SER A 5 18.49 1.89 -21.88
C SER A 5 18.85 2.91 -20.79
N VAL A 6 20.14 2.95 -20.42
CA VAL A 6 20.73 3.88 -19.44
C VAL A 6 21.95 4.56 -20.07
N ASN A 7 21.95 5.89 -20.14
CA ASN A 7 22.98 6.71 -20.80
C ASN A 7 23.34 6.25 -22.22
N GLY A 8 22.33 5.80 -22.98
CA GLY A 8 22.49 5.29 -24.35
C GLY A 8 22.92 3.81 -24.45
N ILE A 9 23.15 3.13 -23.32
CA ILE A 9 23.50 1.71 -23.26
C ILE A 9 22.22 0.89 -23.06
N THR A 10 21.87 0.08 -24.06
CA THR A 10 20.68 -0.81 -24.03
C THR A 10 20.83 -1.89 -22.95
N LEU A 11 19.77 -2.07 -22.15
CA LEU A 11 19.69 -3.10 -21.12
C LEU A 11 18.93 -4.37 -21.56
N GLU A 12 18.49 -4.41 -22.81
CA GLU A 12 17.83 -5.57 -23.43
C GLU A 12 18.79 -6.78 -23.46
N GLY A 13 18.43 -7.86 -22.74
CA GLY A 13 19.25 -9.07 -22.64
C GLY A 13 20.43 -8.97 -21.66
N ALA A 14 20.62 -7.84 -20.98
CA ALA A 14 21.68 -7.69 -19.98
C ALA A 14 21.39 -8.54 -18.73
N THR A 15 22.43 -9.20 -18.22
CA THR A 15 22.35 -9.88 -16.92
C THR A 15 22.30 -8.85 -15.78
N HIS A 16 21.75 -9.23 -14.63
CA HIS A 16 21.66 -8.34 -13.47
C HIS A 16 23.00 -7.69 -13.10
N LYS A 17 24.11 -8.44 -13.18
CA LYS A 17 25.46 -7.93 -12.93
C LYS A 17 25.86 -6.82 -13.92
N GLN A 18 25.54 -6.98 -15.20
CA GLN A 18 25.84 -5.99 -16.24
C GLN A 18 25.00 -4.72 -16.08
N ALA A 19 23.72 -4.86 -15.74
CA ALA A 19 22.85 -3.71 -15.48
C ALA A 19 23.35 -2.87 -14.28
N VAL A 20 23.80 -3.53 -13.21
CA VAL A 20 24.38 -2.87 -12.03
C VAL A 20 25.69 -2.15 -12.37
N GLU A 21 26.53 -2.75 -13.21
CA GLU A 21 27.79 -2.12 -13.64
C GLU A 21 27.55 -0.88 -14.51
N ILE A 22 26.56 -0.93 -15.41
CA ILE A 22 26.14 0.22 -16.23
C ILE A 22 25.61 1.35 -15.34
N MET A 23 24.77 1.04 -14.35
CA MET A 23 24.26 2.02 -13.38
C MET A 23 25.33 2.58 -12.44
N ARG A 24 26.39 1.81 -12.15
CA ARG A 24 27.49 2.26 -11.30
C ARG A 24 28.43 3.22 -12.04
N ASN A 25 28.51 3.09 -13.36
CA ASN A 25 29.40 3.89 -14.20
C ASN A 25 28.74 5.16 -14.77
N THR A 26 27.45 5.38 -14.47
CA THR A 26 26.77 6.64 -14.78
C THR A 26 27.16 7.72 -13.78
N GLY A 27 27.56 8.90 -14.29
CA GLY A 27 27.98 10.05 -13.48
C GLY A 27 26.82 10.73 -12.75
N GLN A 28 26.99 12.01 -12.42
CA GLN A 28 25.98 12.79 -11.67
C GLN A 28 24.66 12.97 -12.43
N GLU A 29 24.64 12.74 -13.74
CA GLU A 29 23.46 12.83 -14.61
C GLU A 29 23.20 11.50 -15.33
N VAL A 30 21.95 11.01 -15.24
CA VAL A 30 21.53 9.71 -15.77
C VAL A 30 20.32 9.90 -16.68
N HIS A 31 20.45 9.50 -17.95
CA HIS A 31 19.41 9.50 -18.96
C HIS A 31 18.84 8.08 -19.10
N LEU A 32 17.56 7.90 -18.78
CA LEU A 32 16.88 6.61 -18.91
C LEU A 32 15.85 6.66 -20.02
N VAL A 33 15.87 5.64 -20.88
CA VAL A 33 14.80 5.40 -21.86
C VAL A 33 13.91 4.30 -21.31
N LEU A 34 12.61 4.55 -21.24
CA LEU A 34 11.63 3.58 -20.75
C LEU A 34 10.63 3.22 -21.85
N GLU A 35 10.27 1.94 -21.92
CA GLU A 35 9.17 1.43 -22.72
C GLU A 35 7.87 1.48 -21.89
N LYS A 36 6.89 2.24 -22.41
CA LYS A 36 5.55 2.32 -21.84
C LYS A 36 4.68 1.22 -22.42
N GLY A 37 4.15 0.35 -21.56
CA GLY A 37 3.29 -0.76 -21.94
C GLY A 37 2.02 -0.29 -22.67
N GLN A 38 1.73 -0.93 -23.80
CA GLN A 38 0.65 -0.58 -24.72
C GLN A 38 -0.72 -1.00 -24.16
N LEU A 39 -1.64 -0.05 -24.03
CA LEU A 39 -3.06 -0.33 -23.79
C LEU A 39 -3.71 -0.77 -25.11
N PRO A 40 -4.57 -1.81 -25.14
CA PRO A 40 -5.25 -2.23 -26.37
C PRO A 40 -6.18 -1.13 -26.87
N ALA A 41 -6.10 -0.87 -28.18
CA ALA A 41 -6.76 0.19 -28.89
C ALA A 41 -8.29 0.16 -28.82
N ALA A 42 -8.90 1.32 -28.52
CA ALA A 42 -10.23 1.65 -29.00
C ALA A 42 -10.10 2.81 -30.01
N ARG A 43 -9.93 2.41 -31.27
CA ARG A 43 -10.42 3.14 -32.44
C ARG A 43 -11.85 3.61 -32.16
N ILE A 44 -12.20 4.88 -32.36
CA ILE A 44 -13.36 5.40 -33.12
C ILE A 44 -13.14 6.91 -33.30
N HIS A 45 -13.42 7.37 -34.52
CA HIS A 45 -13.28 8.69 -35.10
C HIS A 45 -13.88 9.87 -34.29
N ALA A 46 -13.33 11.06 -34.58
CA ALA A 46 -13.83 12.39 -34.25
C ALA A 46 -15.29 12.62 -34.73
N PRO A 47 -16.04 13.62 -34.22
CA PRO A 47 -15.79 15.03 -34.57
C PRO A 47 -15.86 16.04 -33.41
N THR A 48 -15.00 17.05 -33.56
CA THR A 48 -15.20 18.51 -33.42
C THR A 48 -16.37 19.14 -32.62
N THR A 49 -16.00 20.20 -31.89
CA THR A 49 -16.71 21.45 -31.53
C THR A 49 -17.40 21.62 -30.15
N SER A 50 -16.75 22.44 -29.32
CA SER A 50 -17.20 23.74 -28.78
C SER A 50 -18.51 23.92 -27.99
N GLN A 51 -18.31 24.31 -26.71
CA GLN A 51 -18.96 25.41 -25.95
C GLN A 51 -20.31 25.21 -25.22
N CYS A 52 -20.19 25.31 -23.87
CA CYS A 52 -20.92 26.18 -22.92
C CYS A 52 -22.46 26.11 -22.68
N THR A 53 -22.83 25.60 -21.47
CA THR A 53 -23.88 26.05 -20.49
C THR A 53 -25.38 26.19 -20.90
N PRO A 54 -26.36 26.22 -19.96
CA PRO A 54 -26.55 25.58 -18.63
C PRO A 54 -28.00 25.04 -18.40
N THR A 55 -28.32 24.59 -17.17
CA THR A 55 -29.62 24.73 -16.43
C THR A 55 -30.47 23.47 -16.12
N ASN A 56 -30.80 23.39 -14.82
CA ASN A 56 -32.03 22.92 -14.17
C ASN A 56 -32.20 21.46 -13.69
N ASN A 57 -32.17 21.33 -12.36
CA ASN A 57 -32.77 20.30 -11.49
C ASN A 57 -34.31 20.15 -11.70
N PRO A 58 -35.07 19.29 -10.97
CA PRO A 58 -34.70 18.18 -10.04
C PRO A 58 -35.51 16.87 -10.27
N GLY A 59 -35.13 15.77 -9.57
CA GLY A 59 -36.14 14.81 -9.07
C GLY A 59 -35.97 13.31 -9.36
N HIS A 60 -35.58 12.58 -8.30
CA HIS A 60 -36.17 11.31 -7.83
C HIS A 60 -35.87 9.95 -8.53
N SER A 61 -34.91 9.23 -7.91
CA SER A 61 -34.94 7.81 -7.45
C SER A 61 -35.44 6.68 -8.37
N THR A 62 -34.58 5.68 -8.65
CA THR A 62 -34.73 4.20 -8.47
C THR A 62 -33.68 3.46 -9.34
N LEU A 63 -32.64 2.89 -8.72
CA LEU A 63 -32.39 1.46 -8.40
C LEU A 63 -31.91 0.57 -9.57
N LEU A 64 -30.81 -0.17 -9.29
CA LEU A 64 -30.32 -1.43 -9.91
C LEU A 64 -29.52 -1.26 -11.23
N GLU A 65 -28.31 -1.79 -11.45
CA GLU A 65 -27.40 -2.69 -10.73
C GLU A 65 -25.94 -2.47 -11.22
N LYS A 66 -24.98 -2.70 -10.31
CA LYS A 66 -23.61 -3.28 -10.41
C LYS A 66 -22.72 -3.11 -11.68
N PRO A 67 -21.38 -3.22 -11.56
CA PRO A 67 -20.54 -3.32 -10.37
C PRO A 67 -19.56 -2.14 -10.25
N VAL A 68 -19.26 -1.76 -9.01
CA VAL A 68 -18.11 -0.91 -8.68
C VAL A 68 -16.87 -1.61 -9.22
N LYS A 69 -16.35 -1.11 -10.34
CA LYS A 69 -15.08 -1.54 -10.90
C LYS A 69 -14.05 -1.32 -9.81
N LYS A 70 -13.62 -2.43 -9.19
CA LYS A 70 -12.48 -2.51 -8.28
C LYS A 70 -11.37 -1.67 -8.92
N THR A 71 -11.19 -0.48 -8.39
CA THR A 71 -10.00 0.32 -8.64
C THR A 71 -8.86 -0.59 -8.22
N SER A 72 -8.04 -0.99 -9.18
CA SER A 72 -6.73 -1.56 -8.93
C SER A 72 -5.92 -0.50 -8.21
N SER A 73 -6.14 -0.33 -6.90
CA SER A 73 -5.22 0.40 -6.05
C SER A 73 -3.91 -0.36 -6.17
N ALA A 74 -2.90 0.33 -6.69
CA ALA A 74 -1.52 -0.16 -6.74
C ALA A 74 -1.25 -0.97 -5.47
N ARG A 75 -0.96 -2.27 -5.63
CA ARG A 75 -0.73 -3.17 -4.49
C ARG A 75 0.34 -2.53 -3.62
N GLU A 76 -0.08 -2.09 -2.44
CA GLU A 76 0.70 -1.19 -1.60
C GLU A 76 1.97 -1.88 -1.07
N TYR A 77 1.93 -3.22 -1.02
CA TYR A 77 3.03 -4.13 -0.79
C TYR A 77 2.85 -5.39 -1.65
N ASN A 78 3.95 -6.00 -2.11
CA ASN A 78 3.91 -7.18 -2.99
C ASN A 78 3.30 -8.43 -2.33
N PHE A 79 3.37 -8.52 -1.01
CA PHE A 79 2.82 -9.63 -0.23
C PHE A 79 1.33 -9.48 0.12
N VAL A 80 0.75 -8.32 -0.14
CA VAL A 80 -0.66 -8.05 0.16
C VAL A 80 -1.53 -8.58 -0.98
N THR A 81 -2.51 -9.40 -0.62
CA THR A 81 -3.51 -9.96 -1.52
C THR A 81 -4.90 -9.77 -0.90
N ASP A 82 -5.94 -9.83 -1.72
CA ASP A 82 -7.31 -9.72 -1.21
C ASP A 82 -7.64 -10.86 -0.22
N ASP A 83 -7.02 -12.03 -0.40
CA ASP A 83 -7.24 -13.22 0.42
C ASP A 83 -6.55 -13.18 1.80
N ASN A 84 -5.52 -12.35 1.96
CA ASN A 84 -4.77 -12.23 3.22
C ASN A 84 -5.00 -10.90 3.95
N THR A 85 -5.95 -10.09 3.46
CA THR A 85 -6.30 -8.80 4.03
C THR A 85 -7.67 -8.89 4.70
N PHE A 86 -7.79 -8.31 5.90
CA PHE A 86 -9.04 -8.32 6.66
C PHE A 86 -9.19 -7.06 7.50
N GLU A 87 -10.44 -6.69 7.78
CA GLU A 87 -10.78 -5.51 8.56
C GLU A 87 -11.19 -5.92 9.98
N VAL A 88 -10.64 -5.26 10.98
CA VAL A 88 -10.98 -5.49 12.39
C VAL A 88 -11.44 -4.18 13.01
N LYS A 89 -12.63 -4.21 13.63
CA LYS A 89 -13.16 -3.08 14.41
C LYS A 89 -12.92 -3.31 15.88
N LEU A 90 -12.30 -2.34 16.53
CA LEU A 90 -11.98 -2.34 17.95
C LEU A 90 -12.55 -1.10 18.62
N VAL A 91 -12.92 -1.23 19.89
CA VAL A 91 -13.23 -0.08 20.74
C VAL A 91 -12.08 0.11 21.72
N LYS A 92 -11.47 1.29 21.71
CA LYS A 92 -10.41 1.68 22.65
C LYS A 92 -10.94 1.70 24.07
N ASN A 93 -10.12 1.23 25.00
CA ASN A 93 -10.31 1.45 26.43
C ASN A 93 -9.41 2.60 26.94
N SER A 94 -9.33 2.78 28.25
CA SER A 94 -8.44 3.77 28.88
C SER A 94 -6.96 3.59 28.56
N SER A 95 -6.54 2.38 28.18
CA SER A 95 -5.17 2.02 27.79
C SER A 95 -4.96 2.00 26.26
N GLY A 96 -5.99 2.25 25.46
CA GLY A 96 -5.93 2.27 24.00
C GLY A 96 -6.40 0.99 23.33
N LEU A 97 -5.67 0.54 22.30
CA LEU A 97 -6.07 -0.60 21.46
C LEU A 97 -5.55 -1.96 21.96
N GLY A 98 -4.57 -1.99 22.85
CA GLY A 98 -4.10 -3.26 23.44
C GLY A 98 -3.01 -4.00 22.66
N PHE A 99 -2.22 -3.31 21.85
CA PHE A 99 -1.07 -3.91 21.17
C PHE A 99 0.13 -2.95 21.13
N SER A 100 1.33 -3.50 20.94
CA SER A 100 2.52 -2.76 20.54
C SER A 100 2.84 -3.05 19.07
N PHE A 101 3.57 -2.15 18.42
CA PHE A 101 3.95 -2.32 17.02
C PHE A 101 5.41 -1.96 16.79
N CYS A 102 5.97 -2.43 15.68
CA CYS A 102 7.24 -1.97 15.14
C CYS A 102 7.02 -1.36 13.74
N ARG A 103 7.86 -0.38 13.40
CA ARG A 103 7.95 0.17 12.05
C ARG A 103 9.28 -0.29 11.47
N GLU A 104 9.21 -0.97 10.34
CA GLU A 104 10.38 -1.45 9.60
C GLU A 104 10.39 -0.80 8.23
N ASP A 105 11.52 -0.23 7.81
CA ASP A 105 11.69 0.23 6.45
C ASP A 105 11.93 -1.00 5.56
N SER A 106 11.07 -1.23 4.57
CA SER A 106 11.25 -2.33 3.65
C SER A 106 12.48 -2.06 2.80
N VAL A 107 13.51 -2.89 2.96
CA VAL A 107 14.73 -2.87 2.15
C VAL A 107 14.54 -3.53 0.78
N SER A 108 13.30 -3.84 0.39
CA SER A 108 12.99 -4.39 -0.93
C SER A 108 13.49 -3.44 -2.03
N PRO A 109 14.42 -3.87 -2.89
CA PRO A 109 15.03 -3.03 -3.94
C PRO A 109 14.00 -2.55 -4.97
N GLU A 110 12.85 -3.23 -5.03
CA GLU A 110 11.71 -2.95 -5.89
C GLU A 110 10.69 -1.96 -5.29
N GLN A 111 10.78 -1.63 -3.99
CA GLN A 111 9.99 -0.58 -3.35
C GLN A 111 10.85 0.26 -2.36
N PRO A 112 11.82 1.05 -2.86
CA PRO A 112 12.61 1.92 -2.01
C PRO A 112 11.71 2.92 -1.26
N GLY A 113 11.84 2.97 0.06
CA GLY A 113 11.10 3.90 0.93
C GLY A 113 9.70 3.44 1.37
N SER A 114 9.29 2.20 1.10
CA SER A 114 8.06 1.65 1.68
C SER A 114 8.32 1.24 3.14
N SER A 115 7.57 1.78 4.10
CA SER A 115 7.64 1.38 5.51
C SER A 115 6.49 0.44 5.85
N ILE A 116 6.74 -0.56 6.68
CA ILE A 116 5.76 -1.54 7.15
C ILE A 116 5.53 -1.33 8.64
N VAL A 117 4.28 -1.33 9.08
CA VAL A 117 3.90 -1.30 10.49
C VAL A 117 3.37 -2.68 10.88
N ARG A 118 4.02 -3.37 11.82
CA ARG A 118 3.60 -4.71 12.27
C ARG A 118 3.22 -4.74 13.72
N VAL A 119 2.22 -5.56 14.05
CA VAL A 119 1.87 -5.92 15.41
C VAL A 119 3.03 -6.70 16.02
N LYS A 120 3.64 -6.12 17.05
CA LYS A 120 4.77 -6.70 17.76
C LYS A 120 4.33 -7.52 18.96
N LYS A 121 3.32 -7.04 19.71
CA LYS A 121 2.82 -7.73 20.90
C LYS A 121 1.34 -7.43 21.09
N LEU A 122 0.60 -8.41 21.58
CA LEU A 122 -0.78 -8.25 22.05
C LEU A 122 -0.78 -8.33 23.58
N PHE A 123 -1.53 -7.43 24.21
CA PHE A 123 -1.62 -7.38 25.66
C PHE A 123 -2.89 -8.14 26.12
N PRO A 124 -2.78 -9.18 26.96
CA PRO A 124 -3.94 -9.94 27.44
C PRO A 124 -4.98 -9.06 28.15
N GLY A 125 -6.27 -9.36 27.95
CA GLY A 125 -7.38 -8.58 28.52
C GLY A 125 -7.50 -7.16 27.96
N GLN A 126 -6.98 -6.93 26.75
CA GLN A 126 -7.09 -5.66 26.03
C GLN A 126 -7.81 -5.87 24.69
N PRO A 127 -8.40 -4.80 24.09
CA PRO A 127 -9.33 -4.93 22.96
C PRO A 127 -8.77 -5.74 21.78
N ALA A 128 -7.52 -5.51 21.38
CA ALA A 128 -6.91 -6.26 20.29
C ALA A 128 -6.76 -7.75 20.59
N ALA A 129 -6.31 -8.13 21.78
CA ALA A 129 -6.17 -9.54 22.17
C ALA A 129 -7.53 -10.21 22.36
N GLU A 130 -8.48 -9.53 23.00
CA GLU A 130 -9.84 -10.03 23.25
C GLU A 130 -10.65 -10.19 21.97
N SER A 131 -10.33 -9.41 20.92
CA SER A 131 -10.96 -9.59 19.61
C SER A 131 -10.71 -10.96 18.99
N GLY A 132 -9.61 -11.62 19.35
CA GLY A 132 -9.18 -12.92 18.78
C GLY A 132 -8.86 -12.89 17.28
N GLN A 133 -8.92 -11.73 16.64
CA GLN A 133 -8.77 -11.58 15.18
C GLN A 133 -7.37 -11.14 14.77
N ILE A 134 -6.63 -10.50 15.67
CA ILE A 134 -5.31 -9.94 15.42
C ILE A 134 -4.25 -10.89 15.99
N GLU A 135 -3.18 -11.11 15.25
CA GLU A 135 -2.03 -11.93 15.62
C GLU A 135 -0.74 -11.10 15.61
N VAL A 136 0.25 -11.54 16.38
CA VAL A 136 1.60 -10.97 16.31
C VAL A 136 2.20 -11.28 14.93
N GLY A 137 2.78 -10.27 14.29
CA GLY A 137 3.27 -10.35 12.91
C GLY A 137 2.32 -9.77 11.87
N ASP A 138 1.03 -9.56 12.21
CA ASP A 138 0.08 -8.93 11.30
C ASP A 138 0.54 -7.51 10.93
N VAL A 139 0.41 -7.16 9.65
CA VAL A 139 0.78 -5.86 9.09
C VAL A 139 -0.44 -4.94 9.13
N ILE A 140 -0.31 -3.78 9.77
CA ILE A 140 -1.36 -2.76 9.80
C ILE A 140 -1.20 -1.88 8.56
N LEU A 141 -2.11 -2.01 7.62
CA LEU A 141 -2.12 -1.26 6.36
C LEU A 141 -2.78 0.11 6.54
N LYS A 142 -3.97 0.12 7.18
CA LYS A 142 -4.78 1.34 7.35
C LYS A 142 -5.42 1.45 8.72
N VAL A 143 -5.68 2.68 9.14
CA VAL A 143 -6.41 3.03 10.35
C VAL A 143 -7.54 3.99 9.97
N ASN A 144 -8.78 3.60 10.20
CA ASN A 144 -9.99 4.34 9.81
C ASN A 144 -9.97 4.77 8.33
N GLY A 145 -9.46 3.89 7.45
CA GLY A 145 -9.34 4.16 6.01
C GLY A 145 -8.08 4.93 5.59
N SER A 146 -7.32 5.49 6.53
CA SER A 146 -6.06 6.21 6.27
C SER A 146 -4.88 5.24 6.22
N SER A 147 -4.08 5.28 5.14
CA SER A 147 -2.88 4.44 5.01
C SER A 147 -1.78 4.87 5.98
N LEU A 148 -1.06 3.89 6.53
CA LEU A 148 0.13 4.09 7.36
C LEU A 148 1.44 4.07 6.56
N LYS A 149 1.39 3.79 5.26
CA LYS A 149 2.58 3.73 4.40
C LYS A 149 3.26 5.08 4.33
N GLY A 150 4.59 5.08 4.46
CA GLY A 150 5.41 6.29 4.33
C GLY A 150 5.31 7.25 5.51
N LEU A 151 4.38 7.03 6.44
CA LEU A 151 4.30 7.81 7.68
C LEU A 151 5.53 7.55 8.55
N SER A 152 6.01 8.60 9.22
CA SER A 152 7.00 8.47 10.28
C SER A 152 6.43 7.73 11.49
N GLN A 153 7.30 7.22 12.37
CA GLN A 153 6.85 6.54 13.58
C GLN A 153 5.92 7.41 14.43
N GLN A 154 6.22 8.72 14.55
CA GLN A 154 5.40 9.66 15.31
C GLN A 154 4.02 9.87 14.69
N GLU A 155 3.94 9.93 13.35
CA GLU A 155 2.67 10.03 12.64
C GLU A 155 1.83 8.76 12.80
N VAL A 156 2.44 7.57 12.76
CA VAL A 156 1.72 6.31 13.02
C VAL A 156 1.16 6.27 14.45
N ILE A 157 1.97 6.67 15.44
CA ILE A 157 1.51 6.78 16.84
C ILE A 157 0.33 7.75 16.93
N SER A 158 0.45 8.90 16.26
CA SER A 158 -0.58 9.95 16.27
C SER A 158 -1.86 9.46 15.59
N ALA A 159 -1.76 8.73 14.48
CA ALA A 159 -2.89 8.13 13.79
C ALA A 159 -3.60 7.12 14.69
N LEU A 160 -2.89 6.19 15.32
CA LEU A 160 -3.47 5.17 16.19
C LEU A 160 -4.07 5.77 17.48
N ARG A 161 -3.42 6.76 18.08
CA ARG A 161 -3.89 7.38 19.33
C ARG A 161 -4.98 8.42 19.10
N GLY A 162 -4.91 9.18 18.01
CA GLY A 162 -5.81 10.28 17.68
C GLY A 162 -7.16 9.87 17.10
N THR A 163 -7.39 8.58 16.81
CA THR A 163 -8.71 8.12 16.36
C THR A 163 -9.75 8.17 17.47
N SER A 164 -11.02 8.19 17.06
CA SER A 164 -12.20 7.95 17.91
C SER A 164 -12.08 6.66 18.76
N PRO A 165 -12.92 6.51 19.79
CA PRO A 165 -12.98 5.27 20.57
C PRO A 165 -13.17 4.05 19.68
N GLU A 166 -14.04 4.11 18.67
CA GLU A 166 -14.14 3.08 17.65
C GLU A 166 -13.05 3.27 16.58
N VAL A 167 -12.32 2.19 16.30
CA VAL A 167 -11.22 2.13 15.35
C VAL A 167 -11.39 0.95 14.42
N THR A 168 -11.28 1.21 13.13
CA THR A 168 -11.27 0.20 12.08
C THR A 168 -9.85 0.05 11.56
N LEU A 169 -9.26 -1.12 11.75
CA LEU A 169 -7.93 -1.46 11.26
C LEU A 169 -8.05 -2.34 10.02
N LEU A 170 -7.35 -1.99 8.95
CA LEU A 170 -7.13 -2.89 7.83
C LEU A 170 -5.79 -3.59 8.05
N LEU A 171 -5.83 -4.90 8.25
CA LEU A 171 -4.65 -5.73 8.49
C LEU A 171 -4.39 -6.67 7.32
N CYS A 172 -3.14 -7.10 7.19
CA CYS A 172 -2.72 -8.17 6.31
C CYS A 172 -1.93 -9.21 7.11
N ARG A 173 -2.26 -10.49 6.92
CA ARG A 173 -1.51 -11.62 7.48
C ARG A 173 -0.59 -12.22 6.41
N PRO A 174 0.70 -11.81 6.35
CA PRO A 174 1.63 -12.38 5.39
C PRO A 174 1.86 -13.87 5.65
N LEU A 175 2.11 -14.64 4.59
CA LEU A 175 2.49 -16.04 4.73
C LEU A 175 3.85 -16.15 5.46
N PRO A 176 4.08 -17.22 6.23
CA PRO A 176 5.37 -17.45 6.87
C PRO A 176 6.53 -17.40 5.87
N GLY A 177 7.61 -16.71 6.23
CA GLY A 177 8.81 -16.57 5.39
C GLY A 177 8.76 -15.46 4.33
N ILE A 178 7.62 -14.77 4.15
CA ILE A 178 7.53 -13.61 3.24
C ILE A 178 8.17 -12.36 3.84
N LEU A 179 8.07 -12.23 5.16
CA LEU A 179 8.66 -11.14 5.93
C LEU A 179 9.56 -11.73 7.02
N PRO A 180 10.65 -11.02 7.41
CA PRO A 180 11.51 -11.49 8.49
C PRO A 180 10.71 -11.64 9.78
N GLU A 181 11.02 -12.69 10.55
CA GLU A 181 10.40 -12.88 11.86
C GLU A 181 10.71 -11.70 12.77
N ILE A 182 9.72 -11.28 13.55
CA ILE A 182 9.92 -10.24 14.55
C ILE A 182 10.77 -10.85 15.65
N ASP A 183 11.98 -10.31 15.84
CA ASP A 183 12.94 -10.83 16.80
C ASP A 183 12.31 -10.93 18.21
N PRO A 184 12.21 -12.15 18.78
CA PRO A 184 11.54 -12.36 20.06
C PRO A 184 12.34 -11.82 21.23
N THR A 185 13.62 -11.44 21.06
CA THR A 185 14.41 -10.81 22.13
C THR A 185 13.94 -9.40 22.47
N LEU A 186 13.05 -8.82 21.67
CA LEU A 186 12.43 -7.53 21.91
C LEU A 186 10.97 -7.63 22.44
N LEU A 187 10.46 -8.83 22.75
CA LEU A 187 9.09 -9.11 23.24
C LEU A 187 8.89 -8.94 24.74
#